data_AF-A0A9P6Y327-F1
#
_entry.id   AF-A0A9P6Y327-F1
#
_cell.length_a   1.000
_cell.length_b   1.000
_cell.length_c   1.000
_cell.angle_alpha   90.00
_cell.angle_beta   90.00
_cell.angle_gamma   90.00
#
_symmetry.space_group_name_H-M   'P 1'
#
loop_
_entity.id
_entity.type
_entity.pdbx_description
1 polymer ?
#
loop_
_entity_poly.entity_id
_entity_poly.type
_entity_poly.pdbx_seq_one_letter_code
_entity_poly.pdbx_strand_id
1 'polypeptide(L)'
;MIGNLAGLGVSVPGGYATTAEAFKDFIAHNDLSKRIFDKLATLDVEDVNALTAAGKEIRTWVIDAPLQPQLDQDIRTAYAQLSADNGGGDVAVAVRSSATAEDLPDASFAGQQETFLNVTGADDVVHKVKEVFASL
;
A
#
# COMPACT_ATOMS: atom_id res chain seq x y z
N MET A 1 -14.84 2.99 2.58
CA MET A 1 -15.51 2.81 3.89
C MET A 1 -15.29 3.99 4.88
N ILE A 2 -14.06 4.40 5.19
CA ILE A 2 -13.78 5.40 6.27
C ILE A 2 -14.34 6.81 6.00
N GLY A 3 -14.27 7.32 4.76
CA GLY A 3 -14.78 8.66 4.43
C GLY A 3 -16.29 8.86 4.67
N ASN A 4 -17.06 7.77 4.74
CA ASN A 4 -18.51 7.81 4.97
C ASN A 4 -18.89 7.91 6.47
N LEU A 5 -17.94 7.73 7.39
CA LEU A 5 -18.20 7.71 8.84
C LEU A 5 -18.08 9.09 9.48
N ALA A 6 -17.27 10.00 8.90
CA ALA A 6 -17.08 11.35 9.42
C ALA A 6 -18.38 12.17 9.47
N GLY A 7 -19.31 11.91 8.55
CA GLY A 7 -20.62 12.58 8.49
C GLY A 7 -21.65 12.10 9.54
N LEU A 8 -21.35 11.05 10.31
CA LEU A 8 -22.28 10.42 11.26
C LEU A 8 -22.03 10.82 12.73
N GLY A 9 -21.17 11.81 12.99
CA GLY A 9 -20.82 12.24 14.34
C GLY A 9 -19.85 11.31 15.07
N VAL A 10 -19.27 10.34 14.36
CA VAL A 10 -18.20 9.48 14.87
C VAL A 10 -16.87 10.19 14.66
N SER A 11 -16.06 10.30 15.71
CA SER A 11 -14.71 10.87 15.59
C SER A 11 -13.82 9.89 14.82
N VAL A 12 -13.49 10.27 13.58
CA VAL A 12 -12.57 9.52 12.73
C VAL A 12 -11.29 10.35 12.61
N PRO A 13 -10.11 9.78 12.91
CA PRO A 13 -8.84 10.45 12.67
C PRO A 13 -8.75 10.90 11.20
N GLY A 14 -8.17 12.08 10.96
CA GLY A 14 -7.85 12.54 9.62
C GLY A 14 -6.88 11.59 8.90
N GLY A 15 -6.78 11.71 7.58
CA GLY A 15 -5.88 10.89 6.79
C GLY A 15 -6.08 11.10 5.29
N TYR A 16 -5.36 10.32 4.50
CA TYR A 16 -5.44 10.32 3.04
C TYR A 16 -5.28 8.88 2.51
N ALA A 17 -5.63 8.68 1.25
CA ALA A 17 -5.49 7.39 0.59
C ALA A 17 -4.85 7.59 -0.79
N THR A 18 -3.95 6.69 -1.15
CA THR A 18 -3.56 6.51 -2.56
C THR A 18 -4.71 5.85 -3.32
N THR A 19 -4.68 5.95 -4.65
CA THR A 19 -5.72 5.37 -5.49
C THR A 19 -5.28 4.03 -6.07
N ALA A 20 -6.25 3.19 -6.44
CA ALA A 20 -5.95 1.97 -7.19
C ALA A 20 -5.25 2.27 -8.53
N GLU A 21 -5.52 3.43 -9.12
CA GLU A 21 -4.84 3.89 -10.33
C GLU A 21 -3.36 4.18 -10.06
N ALA A 22 -3.02 4.84 -8.95
CA ALA A 22 -1.63 5.08 -8.57
C ALA A 22 -0.83 3.78 -8.41
N PHE A 23 -1.45 2.71 -7.88
CA PHE A 23 -0.83 1.38 -7.82
C PHE A 23 -0.62 0.78 -9.22
N LYS A 24 -1.63 0.82 -10.11
CA LYS A 24 -1.49 0.32 -11.49
C LYS A 24 -0.42 1.07 -12.25
N ASP A 25 -0.41 2.40 -12.14
CA ASP A 25 0.61 3.25 -12.74
C ASP A 25 1.99 2.89 -12.20
N PHE A 26 2.11 2.59 -10.89
CA PHE A 26 3.38 2.20 -10.27
C PHE A 26 3.91 0.89 -10.84
N ILE A 27 3.05 -0.11 -10.98
CA ILE A 27 3.40 -1.40 -11.59
C ILE A 27 3.78 -1.22 -13.07
N ALA A 28 3.07 -0.36 -13.80
CA ALA A 28 3.33 -0.08 -15.21
C ALA A 28 4.63 0.72 -15.42
N HIS A 29 4.87 1.75 -14.60
CA HIS A 29 6.07 2.58 -14.64
C HIS A 29 7.36 1.77 -14.49
N ASN A 30 7.29 0.68 -13.73
CA ASN A 30 8.43 -0.18 -13.41
C ASN A 30 8.48 -1.46 -14.26
N ASP A 31 7.64 -1.58 -15.30
CA ASP A 31 7.51 -2.76 -16.16
C ASP A 31 7.29 -4.08 -15.38
N LEU A 32 6.73 -3.99 -14.17
CA LEU A 32 6.63 -5.12 -13.25
C LEU A 32 5.56 -6.10 -13.67
N SER A 33 4.50 -5.65 -14.36
CA SER A 33 3.38 -6.51 -14.79
C SER A 33 3.89 -7.77 -15.51
N LYS A 34 4.67 -7.58 -16.57
CA LYS A 34 5.16 -8.70 -17.38
C LYS A 34 6.05 -9.64 -16.57
N ARG A 35 6.96 -9.07 -15.78
CA ARG A 35 7.90 -9.82 -14.95
C ARG A 35 7.19 -10.69 -13.91
N ILE A 36 6.14 -10.16 -13.29
CA ILE A 36 5.28 -10.89 -12.34
C ILE A 36 4.53 -12.01 -13.06
N PHE A 37 3.87 -11.72 -14.19
CA PHE A 37 3.14 -12.75 -14.95
C PHE A 37 4.06 -13.88 -15.43
N ASP A 38 5.23 -13.57 -15.96
CA ASP A 38 6.19 -14.57 -16.43
C ASP A 38 6.67 -15.47 -15.28
N LYS A 39 6.85 -14.90 -14.06
CA LYS A 39 7.24 -15.67 -12.86
C LYS A 39 6.13 -16.61 -12.39
N LEU A 40 4.88 -16.16 -12.47
CA LEU A 40 3.72 -16.91 -12.00
C LEU A 40 3.24 -17.95 -13.03
N ALA A 41 3.47 -17.73 -14.32
CA ALA A 41 2.93 -18.56 -15.40
C ALA A 41 3.37 -20.05 -15.34
N THR A 42 4.54 -20.32 -14.79
CA THR A 42 5.10 -21.68 -14.67
C THR A 42 5.07 -22.22 -13.24
N LEU A 43 4.42 -21.50 -12.31
CA LEU A 43 4.46 -21.83 -10.89
C LEU A 43 3.41 -22.88 -10.56
N ASP A 44 3.84 -23.97 -9.91
CA ASP A 44 2.93 -24.94 -9.33
C ASP A 44 2.37 -24.39 -8.01
N VAL A 45 1.06 -24.21 -7.95
CA VAL A 45 0.36 -23.65 -6.78
C VAL A 45 0.22 -24.66 -5.64
N GLU A 46 0.47 -25.95 -5.88
CA GLU A 46 0.48 -26.96 -4.82
C GLU A 46 1.88 -27.08 -4.16
N ASP A 47 2.92 -26.52 -4.78
CA ASP A 47 4.26 -26.43 -4.19
C ASP A 47 4.41 -25.17 -3.31
N VAL A 48 4.18 -25.36 -2.02
CA VAL A 48 4.29 -24.31 -0.99
C VAL A 48 5.68 -23.65 -0.95
N ASN A 49 6.75 -24.40 -1.22
CA ASN A 49 8.10 -23.84 -1.21
C ASN A 49 8.33 -22.95 -2.44
N ALA A 50 7.87 -23.39 -3.61
CA ALA A 50 7.93 -22.60 -4.83
C ALA A 50 7.08 -21.33 -4.71
N LEU A 51 5.87 -21.43 -4.16
CA LEU A 51 5.00 -20.28 -3.85
C LEU A 51 5.70 -19.27 -2.93
N THR A 52 6.30 -19.75 -1.84
CA THR A 52 7.00 -18.89 -0.86
C THR A 52 8.17 -18.15 -1.52
N ALA A 53 8.96 -18.87 -2.32
CA ALA A 53 10.10 -18.29 -3.02
C ALA A 53 9.67 -17.26 -4.08
N ALA A 54 8.67 -17.59 -4.91
CA ALA A 54 8.16 -16.70 -5.94
C ALA A 54 7.52 -15.45 -5.33
N GLY A 55 6.71 -15.60 -4.27
CA GLY A 55 6.11 -14.48 -3.57
C GLY A 55 7.17 -13.56 -2.94
N LYS A 56 8.20 -14.11 -2.30
CA LYS A 56 9.31 -13.30 -1.76
C LYS A 56 10.01 -12.51 -2.86
N GLU A 57 10.27 -13.13 -3.99
CA GLU A 57 10.96 -12.48 -5.12
C GLU A 57 10.12 -11.34 -5.71
N ILE A 58 8.82 -11.55 -5.92
CA ILE A 58 7.89 -10.52 -6.41
C ILE A 58 7.84 -9.34 -5.43
N ARG A 59 7.72 -9.61 -4.12
CA ARG A 59 7.73 -8.57 -3.08
C ARG A 59 9.01 -7.73 -3.11
N THR A 60 10.16 -8.37 -3.28
CA THR A 60 11.42 -7.65 -3.44
C THR A 60 11.40 -6.74 -4.66
N TRP A 61 10.87 -7.17 -5.80
CA TRP A 61 10.77 -6.31 -6.99
C TRP A 61 9.92 -5.06 -6.75
N VAL A 62 8.81 -5.19 -6.03
CA VAL A 62 7.92 -4.07 -5.68
C VAL A 62 8.61 -3.13 -4.68
N ILE A 63 9.29 -3.66 -3.66
CA ILE A 63 10.02 -2.87 -2.66
C ILE A 63 11.20 -2.12 -3.29
N ASP A 64 11.88 -2.69 -4.28
CA ASP A 64 13.06 -2.09 -4.91
C ASP A 64 12.67 -1.07 -6.00
N ALA A 65 11.49 -1.23 -6.62
CA ALA A 65 11.02 -0.35 -7.68
C ALA A 65 10.79 1.10 -7.20
N PRO A 66 11.30 2.13 -7.89
CA PRO A 66 11.04 3.52 -7.53
C PRO A 66 9.56 3.89 -7.70
N LEU A 67 9.06 4.74 -6.80
CA LEU A 67 7.79 5.44 -7.02
C LEU A 67 7.97 6.47 -8.14
N GLN A 68 6.89 6.76 -8.86
CA GLN A 68 6.86 7.90 -9.75
C GLN A 68 7.08 9.18 -8.95
N PRO A 69 7.86 10.14 -9.46
CA PRO A 69 8.17 11.38 -8.74
C PRO A 69 6.92 12.11 -8.22
N GLN A 70 5.85 12.13 -9.03
CA GLN A 70 4.60 12.78 -8.64
C GLN A 70 3.93 12.05 -7.46
N LEU A 71 3.88 10.72 -7.47
CA LEU A 71 3.26 9.94 -6.40
C LEU A 71 4.03 10.10 -5.08
N ASP A 72 5.37 10.05 -5.13
CA ASP A 72 6.22 10.32 -3.96
C ASP A 72 5.95 11.73 -3.39
N GLN A 73 5.91 12.75 -4.27
CA GLN A 73 5.62 14.12 -3.88
C GLN A 73 4.23 14.26 -3.25
N ASP A 74 3.21 13.63 -3.83
CA ASP A 74 1.83 13.71 -3.35
C ASP A 74 1.69 13.09 -1.96
N ILE A 75 2.31 11.93 -1.73
CA ILE A 75 2.33 11.27 -0.41
C ILE A 75 3.00 12.18 0.63
N ARG A 76 4.17 12.73 0.30
CA ARG A 76 4.91 13.62 1.20
C ARG A 76 4.14 14.90 1.52
N THR A 77 3.47 15.47 0.52
CA THR A 77 2.64 16.67 0.67
C THR A 77 1.44 16.38 1.56
N ALA A 78 0.76 15.26 1.36
CA ALA A 78 -0.38 14.86 2.19
C ALA A 78 0.03 14.56 3.64
N TYR A 79 1.18 13.91 3.85
CA TYR A 79 1.74 13.71 5.18
C TYR A 79 2.10 15.03 5.87
N ALA A 80 2.76 15.95 5.16
CA ALA A 80 3.11 17.27 5.70
C ALA A 80 1.86 18.08 6.09
N GLN A 81 0.80 18.04 5.27
CA GLN A 81 -0.48 18.66 5.60
C GLN A 81 -1.11 18.04 6.84
N LEU A 82 -1.15 16.71 6.92
CA LEU A 82 -1.68 15.99 8.09
C LEU A 82 -0.91 16.36 9.37
N SER A 83 0.42 16.43 9.28
CA SER A 83 1.28 16.89 10.38
C SER A 83 0.96 18.32 10.82
N ALA A 84 0.78 19.24 9.86
CA ALA A 84 0.43 20.63 10.15
C ALA A 84 -0.94 20.75 10.84
N ASP A 85 -1.93 19.97 10.38
CA ASP A 85 -3.28 19.96 10.95
C ASP A 85 -3.33 19.40 12.38
N ASN A 86 -2.30 18.65 12.80
CA ASN A 86 -2.22 17.99 14.10
C ASN A 86 -1.18 18.63 15.05
N GLY A 87 -0.89 19.92 14.88
CA GLY A 87 -0.05 20.70 15.80
C GLY A 87 1.42 20.85 15.37
N GLY A 88 1.77 20.38 14.17
CA GLY A 88 3.11 20.51 13.59
C GLY A 88 4.10 19.46 14.10
N GLY A 89 5.23 19.33 13.41
CA GLY A 89 6.21 18.26 13.64
C GLY A 89 5.78 16.93 13.01
N ASP A 90 6.63 15.91 13.10
CA ASP A 90 6.29 14.59 12.57
C ASP A 90 5.27 13.86 13.45
N VAL A 91 4.10 13.57 12.88
CA VAL A 91 3.03 12.84 13.56
C VAL A 91 3.10 11.35 13.26
N ALA A 92 2.81 10.53 14.28
CA ALA A 92 2.74 9.09 14.11
C ALA A 92 1.45 8.70 13.37
N VAL A 93 1.58 7.96 12.28
CA VAL A 93 0.46 7.49 11.45
C VAL A 93 0.41 5.97 11.39
N ALA A 94 -0.76 5.45 10.98
CA ALA A 94 -0.91 4.06 10.56
C ALA A 94 -0.96 4.02 9.03
N VAL A 95 -0.15 3.15 8.42
CA VAL A 95 -0.17 2.89 6.97
C VAL A 95 -0.85 1.53 6.78
N ARG A 96 -1.97 1.53 6.05
CA ARG A 96 -2.84 0.36 5.91
C ARG A 96 -3.12 0.10 4.45
N SER A 97 -3.20 -1.17 4.11
CA SER A 97 -3.80 -1.59 2.86
C SER A 97 -5.33 -1.35 2.86
N SER A 98 -5.89 -1.22 1.67
CA SER A 98 -7.33 -1.13 1.46
C SER A 98 -7.61 -1.68 0.06
N ALA A 99 -7.52 -3.00 -0.10
CA ALA A 99 -7.66 -3.62 -1.42
C ALA A 99 -9.12 -3.52 -1.92
N THR A 100 -9.28 -3.23 -3.22
CA THR A 100 -10.59 -3.02 -3.86
C THR A 100 -11.55 -4.21 -3.80
N ALA A 101 -11.05 -5.41 -3.47
CA ALA A 101 -11.83 -6.64 -3.36
C ALA A 101 -12.24 -6.99 -1.91
N GLU A 102 -11.81 -6.23 -0.90
CA GLU A 102 -12.20 -6.46 0.52
C GLU A 102 -13.69 -6.24 0.78
N ASP A 103 -14.36 -5.49 -0.10
CA ASP A 103 -15.79 -5.16 0.01
C ASP A 103 -16.69 -6.11 -0.83
N LEU A 104 -16.15 -7.20 -1.41
CA LEU A 104 -16.97 -8.20 -2.10
C LEU A 104 -17.69 -9.11 -1.08
N PRO A 105 -19.02 -9.31 -1.20
CA PRO A 105 -19.82 -10.04 -0.20
C PRO A 105 -19.36 -11.50 0.03
N ASP A 106 -18.70 -12.10 -0.96
CA ASP A 106 -18.22 -13.49 -0.91
C ASP A 106 -16.68 -13.60 -0.80
N ALA A 107 -15.94 -12.49 -0.67
CA ALA A 107 -14.48 -12.52 -0.55
C ALA A 107 -13.99 -11.68 0.63
N SER A 108 -13.42 -12.36 1.62
CA SER A 108 -12.76 -11.73 2.78
C SER A 108 -11.27 -12.03 2.73
N PHE A 109 -10.45 -11.00 2.67
CA PHE A 109 -8.98 -11.08 2.72
C PHE A 109 -8.42 -10.71 4.10
N ALA A 110 -9.25 -10.80 5.14
CA ALA A 110 -8.88 -10.45 6.51
C ALA A 110 -7.59 -11.17 6.96
N GLY A 111 -6.59 -10.38 7.35
CA GLY A 111 -5.29 -10.87 7.83
C GLY A 111 -4.26 -11.20 6.73
N GLN A 112 -4.56 -10.98 5.45
CA GLN A 112 -3.58 -11.18 4.37
C GLN A 112 -2.72 -9.94 4.10
N GLN A 113 -3.24 -8.75 4.34
CA GLN A 113 -2.56 -7.51 3.99
C GLN A 113 -1.91 -6.84 5.20
N GLU A 114 -0.79 -6.14 4.97
CA GLU A 114 0.01 -5.56 6.05
C GLU A 114 -0.56 -4.22 6.55
N THR A 115 -0.40 -4.00 7.85
CA THR A 115 -0.69 -2.73 8.53
C THR A 115 0.51 -2.37 9.38
N PHE A 116 1.01 -1.16 9.18
CA PHE A 116 2.09 -0.59 9.97
C PHE A 116 1.53 0.48 10.90
N LEU A 117 1.94 0.43 12.16
CA LEU A 117 1.51 1.36 13.20
C LEU A 117 2.70 2.21 13.65
N ASN A 118 2.42 3.41 14.14
CA ASN A 118 3.41 4.31 14.71
C ASN A 118 4.56 4.64 13.74
N VAL A 119 4.20 4.87 12.47
CA VAL A 119 5.11 5.28 11.41
C VAL A 119 5.25 6.79 11.48
N THR A 120 6.49 7.29 11.54
CA THR A 120 6.76 8.71 11.78
C THR A 120 7.84 9.17 10.81
N GLY A 121 7.63 10.31 10.16
CA GLY A 121 8.54 10.87 9.16
C GLY A 121 8.17 10.48 7.74
N ALA A 122 8.34 11.42 6.80
CA ALA A 122 7.87 11.28 5.43
C ALA A 122 8.55 10.11 4.68
N ASP A 123 9.84 9.87 4.94
CA ASP A 123 10.59 8.78 4.31
C ASP A 123 10.08 7.40 4.75
N ASP A 124 9.83 7.23 6.05
CA ASP A 124 9.28 5.99 6.60
C ASP A 124 7.86 5.75 6.09
N VAL A 125 7.03 6.80 6.00
CA VAL A 125 5.69 6.71 5.41
C VAL A 125 5.76 6.24 3.96
N VAL A 126 6.61 6.83 3.13
CA VAL A 126 6.82 6.42 1.73
C VAL A 126 7.28 4.96 1.66
N HIS A 127 8.22 4.56 2.51
CA HIS A 127 8.71 3.19 2.56
C HIS A 127 7.59 2.20 2.94
N LYS A 128 6.78 2.51 3.96
CA LYS A 128 5.66 1.67 4.38
C LYS A 128 4.53 1.60 3.34
N VAL A 129 4.32 2.64 2.54
CA VAL A 129 3.40 2.57 1.39
C VAL A 129 3.88 1.52 0.37
N LYS A 130 5.18 1.43 0.11
CA LYS A 130 5.73 0.41 -0.79
C LYS A 130 5.62 -1.00 -0.21
N GLU A 131 5.83 -1.17 1.10
CA GLU A 131 5.61 -2.46 1.76
C GLU A 131 4.14 -2.88 1.70
N VAL A 132 3.20 -1.95 1.89
CA VAL A 132 1.77 -2.20 1.66
C VAL A 132 1.49 -2.63 0.22
N PHE A 133 2.08 -1.97 -0.78
CA PHE A 133 1.97 -2.39 -2.19
C PHE A 133 2.55 -3.79 -2.43
N ALA A 134 3.60 -4.17 -1.71
CA ALA A 134 4.20 -5.51 -1.81
C ALA A 134 3.39 -6.57 -1.04
N SER A 135 2.52 -6.20 -0.12
CA SER A 135 1.66 -7.16 0.59
C SER A 135 0.50 -7.72 -0.25
N LEU A 136 0.29 -7.17 -1.46
CA LEU A 136 -0.73 -7.61 -2.42
C LEU A 136 -0.30 -8.85 -3.23
#